data_AF-A0A2P6QZV5-F1
#
_entry.id   AF-A0A2P6QZV5-F1
#
_cell.length_a   1.000
_cell.length_b   1.000
_cell.length_c   1.000
_cell.angle_alpha   90.00
_cell.angle_beta   90.00
_cell.angle_gamma   90.00
#
_symmetry.space_group_name_H-M   'P 1'
#
loop_
_entity.id
_entity.type
_entity.pdbx_description
1 polymer ?
#
loop_
_entity_poly.entity_id
_entity_poly.type
_entity_poly.pdbx_seq_one_letter_code
_entity_poly.pdbx_strand_id
1 'polypeptide(L)'
;MFRLQAPPQLTLHVLISLVYTSTLTSSGKLLWRLVFCNLLWCLWVERNRLRFDGTSFNFQRLKQFFILALRDYAALCFKLGIASQSTLPIFTVLGLSPLSARAPIYIPVHWKRPPAPWLKVNTDGSFQDEDHAGFGVASQECY
;
A
#
# COMPACT_ATOMS: atom_id res chain seq x y z
N MET A 1 -9.59 -17.26 -17.51
CA MET A 1 -10.02 -15.98 -16.91
C MET A 1 -11.29 -16.25 -16.11
N PHE A 2 -11.22 -16.32 -14.78
CA PHE A 2 -12.40 -16.61 -13.95
C PHE A 2 -13.29 -15.37 -13.86
N ARG A 3 -14.51 -15.43 -14.43
CA ARG A 3 -15.53 -14.40 -14.24
C ARG A 3 -16.38 -14.78 -13.03
N LEU A 4 -16.13 -14.11 -11.91
CA LEU A 4 -17.01 -14.17 -10.74
C LEU A 4 -18.26 -13.32 -11.05
N GLN A 5 -19.40 -13.97 -11.24
CA GLN A 5 -20.70 -13.29 -11.29
C GLN A 5 -21.17 -13.11 -9.84
N ALA A 6 -21.12 -11.88 -9.34
CA ALA A 6 -21.68 -11.53 -8.04
C ALA A 6 -23.20 -11.28 -8.19
N PRO A 7 -24.05 -11.83 -7.31
CA PRO A 7 -25.46 -11.51 -7.28
C PRO A 7 -25.66 -10.00 -7.04
N PRO A 8 -26.72 -9.38 -7.60
CA PRO A 8 -26.92 -7.92 -7.61
C PRO A 8 -27.05 -7.29 -6.21
N GLN A 9 -27.31 -8.08 -5.17
CA GLN A 9 -27.43 -7.63 -3.78
C GLN A 9 -26.14 -7.84 -2.96
N LEU A 10 -25.13 -8.50 -3.54
CA LEU A 10 -23.87 -8.81 -2.87
C LEU A 10 -22.92 -7.61 -2.97
N THR A 11 -23.14 -6.61 -2.13
CA THR A 11 -22.17 -5.50 -2.01
C THR A 11 -20.96 -5.93 -1.18
N LEU A 12 -19.81 -5.32 -1.43
CA LEU A 12 -18.60 -5.53 -0.60
C LEU A 12 -18.89 -5.26 0.88
N HIS A 13 -19.72 -4.25 1.15
CA HIS A 13 -20.19 -3.91 2.50
C HIS A 13 -20.98 -5.06 3.13
N VAL A 14 -21.89 -5.70 2.38
CA VAL A 14 -22.64 -6.89 2.82
C VAL A 14 -21.69 -8.08 3.04
N LEU A 15 -20.71 -8.30 2.17
CA LEU A 15 -19.76 -9.41 2.34
C LEU A 15 -18.87 -9.26 3.58
N ILE A 16 -18.51 -8.02 3.90
CA ILE A 16 -17.69 -7.68 5.07
C ILE A 16 -18.51 -7.66 6.36
N SER A 17 -19.79 -7.31 6.29
CA SER A 17 -20.61 -6.98 7.46
C SER A 17 -21.72 -7.99 7.76
N LEU A 18 -22.11 -8.85 6.83
CA LEU A 18 -23.33 -9.64 6.97
C LEU A 18 -23.06 -11.08 7.40
N VAL A 19 -23.90 -11.53 8.33
CA VAL A 19 -24.09 -12.90 8.84
C VAL A 19 -22.99 -13.44 9.76
N TYR A 20 -21.71 -13.38 9.40
CA TYR A 20 -20.67 -13.99 10.25
C TYR A 20 -20.19 -13.12 11.41
N THR A 21 -20.43 -11.81 11.36
CA THR A 21 -19.86 -10.86 12.34
C THR A 21 -20.86 -10.27 13.33
N SER A 22 -22.16 -10.55 13.18
CA SER A 22 -23.20 -10.03 14.08
C SER A 22 -23.02 -10.50 15.52
N THR A 23 -22.52 -11.72 15.71
CA THR A 23 -22.25 -12.35 17.02
C THR A 23 -20.86 -12.04 17.57
N LEU A 24 -19.96 -11.44 16.79
CA LEU A 24 -18.60 -11.12 17.24
C LEU A 24 -18.53 -9.82 18.05
N THR A 25 -17.61 -9.80 19.00
CA THR A 25 -17.19 -8.61 19.73
C THR A 25 -16.63 -7.55 18.76
N SER A 26 -16.56 -6.29 19.18
CA SER A 26 -16.02 -5.19 18.35
C SER A 26 -14.60 -5.50 17.82
N SER A 27 -13.75 -6.11 18.66
CA SER A 27 -12.42 -6.57 18.27
C SER A 27 -12.46 -7.70 17.24
N GLY A 28 -13.41 -8.63 17.37
CA GLY A 28 -13.62 -9.70 16.40
C GLY A 28 -14.10 -9.18 15.04
N LYS A 29 -15.00 -8.19 15.04
CA LYS A 29 -15.43 -7.49 13.81
C LYS A 29 -14.26 -6.78 13.12
N LEU A 30 -13.38 -6.15 13.88
CA LEU A 30 -12.16 -5.50 13.37
C LEU A 30 -11.20 -6.54 12.77
N LEU A 31 -10.93 -7.64 13.49
CA LEU A 31 -10.07 -8.72 13.01
C LEU A 31 -10.62 -9.32 11.71
N TRP A 32 -11.93 -9.53 11.61
CA TRP A 32 -12.56 -10.04 10.38
C TRP A 32 -12.33 -9.12 9.19
N ARG A 33 -12.50 -7.81 9.38
CA ARG A 33 -12.22 -6.81 8.34
C ARG A 33 -10.75 -6.86 7.91
N LEU A 34 -9.83 -6.97 8.88
CA LEU A 34 -8.39 -7.10 8.59
C LEU A 34 -8.08 -8.37 7.79
N VAL A 35 -8.63 -9.51 8.19
CA VAL A 35 -8.50 -10.79 7.47
C VAL A 35 -8.96 -10.66 6.03
N PHE A 36 -10.14 -10.08 5.82
CA PHE A 36 -10.74 -9.93 4.50
C PHE A 36 -9.94 -8.99 3.60
N CYS A 37 -9.58 -7.80 4.09
CA CYS A 37 -8.78 -6.84 3.35
C CYS A 37 -7.38 -7.40 3.04
N ASN A 38 -6.76 -8.11 3.99
CA ASN A 38 -5.46 -8.74 3.78
C ASN A 38 -5.54 -9.83 2.70
N LEU A 39 -6.62 -10.63 2.66
CA LEU A 39 -6.82 -11.63 1.62
C LEU A 39 -6.92 -11.00 0.23
N LEU A 40 -7.73 -9.95 0.08
CA LEU A 40 -7.87 -9.22 -1.18
C LEU A 40 -6.54 -8.60 -1.65
N TRP A 41 -5.81 -7.99 -0.72
CA TRP A 41 -4.48 -7.43 -0.98
C TRP A 41 -3.51 -8.51 -1.46
N CYS A 42 -3.40 -9.62 -0.74
CA CYS A 42 -2.48 -10.71 -1.10
C CYS A 42 -2.81 -11.31 -2.48
N LEU A 43 -4.09 -11.50 -2.79
CA LEU A 43 -4.53 -11.97 -4.11
C LEU A 43 -4.22 -10.97 -5.21
N TRP A 44 -4.38 -9.66 -4.94
CA TRP A 44 -4.05 -8.61 -5.89
C TRP A 44 -2.54 -8.56 -6.19
N VAL A 45 -1.69 -8.65 -5.16
CA VAL A 45 -0.24 -8.68 -5.30
C VAL A 45 0.20 -9.91 -6.12
N GLU A 46 -0.28 -11.11 -5.77
CA GLU A 46 0.06 -12.32 -6.53
C GLU A 46 -0.45 -12.26 -7.96
N ARG A 47 -1.64 -11.73 -8.22
CA ARG A 47 -2.15 -11.51 -9.59
C ARG A 47 -1.21 -10.59 -10.38
N ASN A 48 -0.72 -9.51 -9.78
CA ASN A 48 0.17 -8.58 -10.47
C ASN A 48 1.53 -9.23 -10.74
N ARG A 49 2.09 -9.99 -9.79
CA ARG A 49 3.32 -10.77 -9.99
C ARG A 49 3.20 -11.77 -11.14
N LEU A 50 2.06 -12.45 -11.25
CA LEU A 50 1.79 -13.35 -12.37
C LEU A 50 1.74 -12.61 -13.72
N ARG A 51 1.22 -11.37 -13.73
CA ARG A 51 1.03 -10.58 -14.95
C ARG A 51 2.30 -9.86 -15.41
N PHE A 52 3.09 -9.33 -14.48
CA PHE A 52 4.19 -8.42 -14.78
C PHE A 52 5.57 -9.04 -14.57
N ASP A 53 5.71 -9.99 -13.63
CA ASP A 53 7.03 -10.55 -13.27
C ASP A 53 7.27 -11.95 -13.89
N GLY A 54 6.30 -12.47 -14.66
CA GLY A 54 6.40 -13.80 -15.29
C GLY A 54 6.50 -14.97 -14.29
N THR A 55 6.24 -14.73 -13.00
CA THR A 55 6.35 -15.75 -11.97
C THR A 55 5.21 -16.76 -12.05
N SER A 56 5.41 -17.97 -11.53
CA SER A 56 4.35 -18.97 -11.40
C SER A 56 3.59 -18.83 -10.07
N PHE A 57 2.34 -19.27 -10.07
CA PHE A 57 1.51 -19.25 -8.86
C PHE A 57 1.99 -20.32 -7.88
N ASN A 58 2.33 -19.90 -6.67
CA ASN A 58 2.70 -20.81 -5.58
C ASN A 58 1.78 -20.59 -4.38
N PHE A 59 0.91 -21.57 -4.13
CA PHE A 59 -0.07 -21.51 -3.05
C PHE A 59 0.58 -21.43 -1.66
N GLN A 60 1.71 -22.13 -1.45
CA GLN A 60 2.40 -22.12 -0.16
C GLN A 60 3.03 -20.75 0.12
N ARG A 61 3.59 -20.11 -0.91
CA ARG A 61 4.08 -18.72 -0.83
C ARG A 61 2.96 -17.75 -0.47
N LEU A 62 1.81 -17.86 -1.14
CA LEU A 62 0.64 -17.02 -0.85
C LEU A 62 0.16 -17.22 0.59
N LYS A 63 0.09 -18.47 1.07
CA LYS A 63 -0.31 -18.78 2.46
C LYS A 63 0.64 -18.15 3.47
N GLN A 64 1.96 -18.30 3.27
CA GLN A 64 2.97 -17.69 4.14
C GLN A 64 2.88 -16.17 4.12
N PHE A 65 2.76 -15.57 2.94
CA PHE A 65 2.60 -14.14 2.76
C PHE A 65 1.34 -13.62 3.48
N PHE A 66 0.21 -14.30 3.31
CA PHE A 66 -1.04 -13.96 3.99
C PHE A 66 -0.89 -13.99 5.52
N ILE A 67 -0.30 -15.05 6.09
CA ILE A 67 -0.13 -15.18 7.54
C ILE A 67 0.79 -14.09 8.09
N LEU A 68 1.91 -13.81 7.43
CA LEU A 68 2.86 -12.78 7.86
C LEU A 68 2.22 -11.39 7.79
N ALA A 69 1.61 -11.04 6.67
CA ALA A 69 0.93 -9.76 6.51
C ALA A 69 -0.21 -9.60 7.53
N LEU A 70 -1.03 -10.63 7.76
CA LEU A 70 -2.10 -10.59 8.74
C LEU A 70 -1.57 -10.37 10.17
N ARG A 71 -0.49 -11.08 10.53
CA ARG A 71 0.16 -10.94 11.84
C ARG A 71 0.66 -9.52 12.05
N ASP A 72 1.31 -8.94 11.06
CA ASP A 72 1.84 -7.58 11.14
C ASP A 72 0.71 -6.56 11.26
N TYR A 73 -0.32 -6.63 10.41
CA TYR A 73 -1.49 -5.74 10.51
C TYR A 73 -2.24 -5.89 11.83
N ALA A 74 -2.45 -7.12 12.31
CA ALA A 74 -3.08 -7.35 13.60
C ALA A 74 -2.23 -6.78 14.75
N ALA A 75 -0.91 -6.93 14.70
CA ALA A 75 -0.03 -6.33 15.69
C ALA A 75 -0.18 -4.79 15.71
N LEU A 76 -0.32 -4.14 14.56
CA LEU A 76 -0.55 -2.69 14.50
C LEU A 76 -1.88 -2.28 15.12
N CYS A 77 -2.98 -2.96 14.76
CA CYS A 77 -4.31 -2.59 15.20
C CYS A 77 -4.60 -2.94 16.66
N PHE A 78 -4.05 -4.04 17.16
CA PHE A 78 -4.36 -4.54 18.51
C PHE A 78 -3.31 -4.19 19.57
N LYS A 79 -2.04 -3.89 19.21
CA LYS A 79 -1.06 -3.37 20.19
C LYS A 79 -1.37 -1.93 20.62
N LEU A 80 -2.03 -1.15 19.77
CA LEU A 80 -2.50 0.20 20.10
C LEU A 80 -3.54 0.21 21.24
N GLY A 81 -4.19 -0.93 21.51
CA GLY A 81 -5.17 -1.08 22.59
C GLY A 81 -4.60 -1.03 24.02
N ILE A 82 -3.28 -1.08 24.19
CA ILE A 82 -2.63 -0.88 25.50
C ILE A 82 -2.20 0.59 25.68
N ALA A 83 -2.00 1.33 24.59
CA ALA A 83 -1.62 2.74 24.60
C ALA A 83 -2.83 3.64 24.31
N SER A 84 -3.82 3.61 25.21
CA SER A 84 -4.73 4.73 25.34
C SER A 84 -3.92 5.92 25.86
N GLN A 85 -3.66 6.87 24.97
CA GLN A 85 -3.65 8.34 25.15
C GLN A 85 -2.54 9.00 24.32
N SER A 86 -2.97 9.99 23.54
CA SER A 86 -2.18 10.98 22.79
C SER A 86 -1.35 10.48 21.60
N THR A 87 -1.85 10.79 20.39
CA THR A 87 -1.04 11.17 19.21
C THR A 87 0.27 10.39 19.00
N LEU A 88 0.20 9.08 18.78
CA LEU A 88 1.35 8.33 18.29
C LEU A 88 1.56 8.66 16.81
N PRO A 89 2.67 9.31 16.43
CA PRO A 89 2.96 9.61 15.04
C PRO A 89 3.11 8.30 14.26
N ILE A 90 2.64 8.28 13.01
CA ILE A 90 2.52 7.08 12.16
C ILE A 90 3.82 6.25 12.06
N PHE A 91 4.98 6.87 12.28
CA PHE A 91 6.29 6.22 12.35
C PHE A 91 6.38 5.16 13.45
N THR A 92 5.82 5.43 14.63
CA THR A 92 5.81 4.48 15.75
C THR A 92 4.88 3.30 15.49
N VAL A 93 3.78 3.54 14.77
CA VAL A 93 2.89 2.48 14.30
C VAL A 93 3.65 1.61 13.30
N LEU A 94 4.30 2.19 12.29
CA LEU A 94 5.01 1.44 11.25
C LEU A 94 6.30 0.72 11.72
N GLY A 95 6.63 0.74 13.03
CA GLY A 95 7.87 0.18 13.54
C GLY A 95 9.12 0.90 13.02
N LEU A 96 8.95 2.09 12.47
CA LEU A 96 10.02 2.94 12.00
C LEU A 96 10.55 3.68 13.23
N SER A 97 11.79 3.36 13.61
CA SER A 97 12.50 4.16 14.60
C SER A 97 12.47 5.62 14.15
N PRO A 98 12.17 6.60 15.03
CA PRO A 98 12.31 8.01 14.67
C PRO A 98 13.75 8.17 14.21
N LEU A 99 13.90 8.34 12.89
CA LEU A 99 15.11 8.66 12.14
C LEU A 99 16.37 8.54 13.01
N SER A 100 17.06 7.39 12.92
CA SER A 100 18.42 7.20 13.47
C SER A 100 19.21 8.50 13.34
N ALA A 101 20.08 8.86 14.28
CA ALA A 101 20.89 10.09 14.24
C ALA A 101 21.77 10.26 12.97
N ARG A 102 21.72 9.30 12.03
CA ARG A 102 22.26 9.33 10.66
C ARG A 102 21.21 9.48 9.55
N ALA A 103 19.97 9.81 9.88
CA ALA A 103 18.98 10.12 8.87
C ALA A 103 19.44 11.34 8.06
N PRO A 104 19.30 11.30 6.72
CA PRO A 104 19.54 12.47 5.90
C PRO A 104 18.76 13.65 6.48
N ILE A 105 19.45 14.77 6.71
CA ILE A 105 18.81 16.00 7.16
C ILE A 105 17.68 16.29 6.18
N TYR A 106 16.45 16.35 6.68
CA TYR A 106 15.33 16.84 5.88
C TYR A 106 15.57 18.32 5.62
N ILE A 107 16.04 18.62 4.41
CA ILE A 107 16.16 19.99 3.92
C ILE A 107 14.89 20.26 3.11
N PRO A 108 13.91 21.01 3.63
CA PRO A 108 12.74 21.39 2.86
C PRO A 108 13.19 22.24 1.67
N VAL A 109 13.09 21.68 0.47
CA VAL A 109 13.32 22.43 -0.76
C VAL A 109 12.04 23.21 -1.07
N HIS A 110 12.01 24.47 -0.65
CA HIS A 110 10.99 25.41 -1.09
C HIS A 110 11.27 25.82 -2.53
N TRP A 111 10.64 25.15 -3.47
CA TRP A 111 10.76 25.49 -4.89
C TRP A 111 10.11 26.85 -5.16
N LYS A 112 10.92 27.89 -5.31
CA LYS A 112 10.46 29.20 -5.79
C LYS A 112 10.50 29.19 -7.30
N ARG A 113 9.39 29.59 -7.93
CA ARG A 113 9.33 29.78 -9.38
C ARG A 113 10.42 30.79 -9.79
N PRO A 114 11.28 30.49 -10.78
CA PRO A 114 12.20 31.47 -11.34
C PRO A 114 11.43 32.66 -11.95
N PRO A 115 11.99 33.88 -11.99
CA PRO A 115 11.36 35.01 -12.67
C PRO A 115 11.15 34.71 -14.17
N ALA A 116 10.36 35.50 -14.90
CA ALA A 116 10.36 35.41 -16.37
C ALA A 116 11.76 35.81 -16.92
N PRO A 117 12.24 35.24 -18.04
CA PRO A 117 11.55 34.38 -19.02
C PRO A 117 11.95 32.89 -18.90
N TRP A 118 12.03 32.34 -17.69
CA TRP A 118 12.57 30.99 -17.50
C TRP A 118 11.61 29.89 -17.95
N LEU A 119 12.14 28.91 -18.69
CA LEU A 119 11.43 27.71 -19.15
C LEU A 119 11.63 26.57 -18.14
N LYS A 120 10.54 25.96 -17.68
CA LYS A 120 10.63 24.71 -16.91
C LYS A 120 10.81 23.57 -17.88
N VAL A 121 11.91 22.83 -17.74
CA VAL A 121 12.17 21.60 -18.52
C VAL A 121 12.25 20.45 -17.53
N ASN A 122 11.36 19.47 -17.67
CA ASN A 122 11.45 18.21 -16.96
C ASN A 122 11.97 17.16 -17.94
N THR A 123 12.96 16.42 -17.49
CA THR A 123 13.54 15.31 -18.22
C THR A 123 13.35 14.05 -17.39
N ASP A 124 12.87 12.98 -18.00
CA ASP A 124 12.74 11.69 -17.33
C ASP A 124 13.29 10.58 -18.23
N GLY A 125 13.80 9.53 -17.61
CA GLY A 125 14.41 8.39 -18.28
C GLY A 125 13.79 7.09 -17.82
N SER A 126 13.54 6.17 -18.75
CA SER A 126 13.17 4.80 -18.45
C SER A 126 14.30 3.88 -18.86
N PHE A 127 14.73 3.00 -17.94
CA PHE A 127 15.73 1.99 -18.22
C PHE A 127 15.12 0.60 -18.01
N GLN A 128 15.38 -0.31 -18.95
CA GLN A 128 14.93 -1.69 -18.87
C GLN A 128 16.11 -2.68 -18.90
N ASP A 129 16.98 -2.57 -19.89
CA ASP A 129 18.20 -3.39 -20.02
C ASP A 129 19.27 -2.66 -20.88
N GLU A 130 20.40 -3.32 -21.16
CA GLU A 130 21.56 -2.74 -21.87
C GLU A 130 21.20 -2.13 -23.24
N ASP A 131 20.20 -2.66 -23.93
CA ASP A 131 19.79 -2.21 -25.26
C ASP A 131 18.51 -1.35 -25.24
N HIS A 132 17.82 -1.28 -24.10
CA HIS A 132 16.53 -0.60 -23.97
C HIS A 132 16.57 0.48 -22.89
N ALA A 133 16.94 1.68 -23.34
CA ALA A 133 16.78 2.93 -22.60
C ALA A 133 15.92 3.93 -23.39
N GLY A 134 15.03 4.62 -22.70
CA GLY A 134 14.17 5.67 -23.24
C GLY A 134 14.35 6.97 -22.48
N PHE A 135 14.16 8.10 -23.17
CA PHE A 135 14.25 9.43 -22.58
C PHE A 135 13.10 10.31 -23.09
N GLY A 136 12.50 11.06 -22.18
CA GLY A 136 11.41 11.99 -22.47
C GLY A 136 11.70 13.39 -21.92
N VAL A 137 11.28 14.41 -22.68
CA VAL A 137 11.37 15.82 -22.28
C VAL A 137 9.99 16.44 -22.32
N ALA A 138 9.61 17.13 -21.25
CA ALA A 138 8.43 17.98 -21.20
C ALA A 138 8.86 19.39 -20.81
N SER A 139 8.52 20.38 -21.63
CA SER A 139 8.80 21.79 -21.34
C SER A 139 7.52 22.61 -21.19
N GLN A 140 7.54 23.57 -20.29
CA GLN A 140 6.42 24.47 -20.02
C GLN A 140 6.95 25.87 -19.68
N GLU A 141 6.36 26.88 -20.31
CA GLU A 141 6.64 28.29 -19.99
C GLU A 141 6.10 28.63 -18.59
N CYS A 142 6.93 29.27 -17.78
CA CYS A 142 6.54 29.69 -16.43
C CYS A 142 5.86 31.06 -16.47
N TYR A 143 4.55 31.13 -16.79
CA TYR A 143 3.70 32.32 -16.58
C TYR A 143 3.15 32.38 -15.15
#